data_AF-A0A3P6BWZ3-F1
#
_entry.id   AF-A0A3P6BWZ3-F1
#
_cell.length_a   1.000
_cell.length_b   1.000
_cell.length_c   1.000
_cell.angle_alpha   90.00
_cell.angle_beta   90.00
_cell.angle_gamma   90.00
#
_symmetry.space_group_name_H-M   'P 1'
#
loop_
_entity.id
_entity.type
_entity.pdbx_description
1 polymer ?
#
loop_
_entity_poly.entity_id
_entity_poly.type
_entity_poly.pdbx_seq_one_letter_code
_entity_poly.pdbx_strand_id
1 'polypeptide(L)'
;FARQFVVCEVGSGITASFWQDSWTPLGPLIEITGPEGPQVSGLPLDASVADAIINGNWWLSGMRTRNPLVQLLKHCLPAAEPIATSETDDNFAWKVGEQAPVQKFPTSATWQFLYPLGQQVSWHKQVWFAGHIPKHAFFTWINVRHRLPTRYRLRSWGLQIPAVCVLCSTHDETRQHLFFDCTFS
;
A
#
# COMPACT_ATOMS: atom_id res chain seq x y z
N PHE A 1 3.42 -4.65 2.70
CA PHE A 1 3.13 -3.35 2.04
C PHE A 1 4.00 -3.09 0.82
N ALA A 2 5.34 -3.22 0.87
CA ALA A 2 6.18 -2.94 -0.30
C ALA A 2 6.10 -4.00 -1.42
N ARG A 3 5.90 -5.27 -1.06
CA ARG A 3 5.92 -6.42 -1.99
C ARG A 3 4.99 -6.28 -3.21
N GLN A 4 3.79 -5.72 -3.03
CA GLN A 4 2.84 -5.49 -4.13
C GLN A 4 3.34 -4.53 -5.22
N PHE A 5 4.39 -3.77 -4.93
CA PHE A 5 5.00 -2.82 -5.86
C PHE A 5 6.30 -3.35 -6.46
N VAL A 6 6.79 -4.52 -6.04
CA VAL A 6 8.03 -5.10 -6.55
C VAL A 6 7.66 -6.15 -7.60
N VAL A 7 8.18 -5.98 -8.80
CA VAL A 7 8.03 -6.89 -9.93
C VAL A 7 9.41 -7.42 -10.27
N CYS A 8 9.49 -8.71 -10.57
CA CYS A 8 10.73 -9.36 -10.96
C CYS A 8 10.68 -9.67 -12.47
N GLU A 9 11.59 -9.07 -13.22
CA GLU A 9 11.88 -9.46 -14.60
C GLU A 9 12.87 -10.62 -14.55
N VAL A 10 12.41 -11.83 -14.89
CA VAL A 10 13.24 -13.04 -14.79
C VAL A 10 14.29 -13.04 -15.88
N GLY A 11 15.55 -13.16 -15.46
CA GLY A 11 16.70 -13.47 -16.30
C GLY A 11 17.00 -14.97 -16.17
N SER A 12 18.00 -15.30 -15.37
CA SER A 12 18.44 -16.67 -15.07
C SER A 12 17.51 -17.42 -14.09
N GLY A 13 16.67 -16.70 -13.35
CA GLY A 13 15.75 -17.25 -12.36
C GLY A 13 16.39 -17.68 -11.05
N ILE A 14 17.69 -17.45 -10.86
CA ILE A 14 18.47 -17.91 -9.70
C ILE A 14 18.09 -17.14 -8.43
N THR A 15 17.81 -15.84 -8.55
CA THR A 15 17.50 -14.98 -7.40
C THR A 15 16.00 -14.73 -7.24
N ALA A 16 15.23 -14.91 -8.31
CA ALA A 16 13.78 -14.82 -8.29
C ALA A 16 13.17 -16.01 -7.51
N SER A 17 12.43 -15.74 -6.45
CA SER A 17 11.64 -16.76 -5.75
C SER A 17 10.45 -17.20 -6.60
N PHE A 18 10.32 -18.50 -6.82
CA PHE A 18 9.23 -19.06 -7.63
C PHE A 18 7.85 -18.72 -7.06
N TRP A 19 7.71 -18.81 -5.73
CA TRP A 19 6.43 -18.63 -5.05
C TRP A 19 6.16 -17.18 -4.66
N GLN A 20 7.21 -16.46 -4.26
CA GLN A 20 7.04 -15.20 -3.53
C GLN A 20 7.14 -13.96 -4.40
N ASP A 21 7.94 -14.00 -5.47
CA ASP A 21 8.14 -12.83 -6.29
C ASP A 21 7.06 -12.69 -7.37
N SER A 22 6.78 -11.44 -7.72
CA SER A 22 5.83 -11.10 -8.79
C SER A 22 6.55 -11.17 -10.14
N TRP A 23 6.86 -12.39 -10.57
CA TRP A 23 7.60 -12.64 -11.82
C TRP A 23 6.70 -13.11 -12.97
N THR A 24 5.43 -13.38 -12.67
CA THR A 24 4.38 -13.63 -13.66
C THR A 24 3.40 -12.44 -13.72
N PRO A 25 2.64 -12.27 -14.82
CA PRO A 25 1.61 -11.23 -14.91
C PRO A 25 0.51 -11.35 -13.84
N LEU A 26 0.40 -12.52 -13.20
CA LEU A 26 -0.61 -12.80 -12.18
C LEU A 26 -0.16 -12.43 -10.76
N GLY A 27 1.08 -11.92 -10.61
CA GLY A 27 1.69 -11.66 -9.31
C GLY A 27 2.35 -12.90 -8.70
N PRO A 28 2.52 -12.92 -7.36
CA PRO A 28 3.13 -14.05 -6.66
C PRO A 28 2.26 -15.30 -6.76
N LEU A 29 2.84 -16.41 -7.22
CA LEU A 29 2.10 -17.66 -7.41
C LEU A 29 1.54 -18.22 -6.10
N ILE A 30 2.13 -17.89 -4.95
CA ILE A 30 1.62 -18.28 -3.63
C ILE A 30 0.28 -17.60 -3.29
N GLU A 31 0.01 -16.41 -3.83
CA GLU A 31 -1.27 -15.71 -3.58
C GLU A 31 -2.42 -16.36 -4.36
N ILE A 32 -2.11 -17.01 -5.47
CA ILE A 32 -3.08 -17.70 -6.33
C ILE A 32 -3.31 -19.14 -5.86
N THR A 33 -2.23 -19.84 -5.51
CA THR A 33 -2.26 -21.27 -5.16
C THR A 33 -2.43 -21.53 -3.67
N GLY A 34 -2.22 -20.51 -2.83
CA GLY A 34 -2.23 -20.65 -1.39
C GLY A 34 -1.12 -21.59 -0.87
N PRO A 35 -1.17 -21.98 0.42
CA PRO A 35 -0.18 -22.87 1.02
C PRO A 35 -0.20 -24.29 0.42
N GLU A 36 -1.27 -24.68 -0.27
CA GLU A 36 -1.38 -25.97 -0.96
C GLU A 36 -0.54 -26.04 -2.23
N GLY A 37 -0.22 -24.91 -2.87
CA GLY A 37 0.59 -24.86 -4.09
C GLY A 37 1.93 -25.59 -3.95
N PRO A 38 2.79 -25.19 -3.00
CA PRO A 38 4.04 -25.90 -2.71
C PRO A 38 3.84 -27.37 -2.34
N GLN A 39 2.81 -27.67 -1.53
CA GLN A 39 2.56 -29.05 -1.06
C GLN A 39 2.19 -30.01 -2.19
N VAL A 40 1.33 -29.57 -3.11
CA VAL A 40 0.82 -30.40 -4.20
C VAL A 40 1.81 -30.46 -5.36
N SER A 41 2.52 -29.37 -5.65
CA SER A 41 3.50 -29.32 -6.73
C SER A 41 4.84 -29.96 -6.37
N GLY A 42 5.12 -30.14 -5.07
CA GLY A 42 6.35 -30.73 -4.56
C GLY A 42 7.57 -29.81 -4.65
N LEU A 43 7.39 -28.54 -5.01
CA LEU A 43 8.47 -27.55 -5.05
C LEU A 43 8.53 -26.81 -3.70
N PRO A 44 9.69 -26.76 -3.02
CA PRO A 44 9.85 -26.06 -1.74
C PRO A 44 9.43 -24.59 -1.81
N LEU A 45 9.02 -24.01 -0.67
CA LEU A 45 8.53 -22.63 -0.60
C LEU A 45 9.64 -21.58 -0.87
N ASP A 46 10.88 -21.94 -0.59
CA ASP A 46 12.09 -21.14 -0.79
C ASP A 46 12.77 -21.40 -2.14
N ALA A 47 12.19 -22.24 -2.99
CA ALA A 47 12.72 -22.52 -4.32
C ALA A 47 12.75 -21.27 -5.21
N SER A 48 13.83 -21.16 -5.98
CA SER A 48 13.98 -20.16 -7.04
C SER A 48 13.25 -20.59 -8.31
N VAL A 49 13.10 -19.66 -9.27
CA VAL A 49 12.56 -19.97 -10.59
C VAL A 49 13.48 -20.93 -11.36
N ALA A 50 14.79 -20.83 -11.16
CA ALA A 50 15.76 -21.76 -11.74
C ALA A 50 15.60 -23.19 -11.20
N ASP A 51 15.35 -23.34 -9.88
CA ASP A 51 15.15 -24.67 -9.25
C ASP A 51 13.91 -25.39 -9.79
N ALA A 52 12.94 -24.63 -10.29
CA ALA A 52 11.73 -25.16 -10.92
C ALA A 52 11.97 -25.67 -12.36
N ILE A 53 13.15 -25.46 -12.95
CA ILE A 53 13.44 -25.86 -14.33
C ILE A 53 14.36 -27.09 -14.34
N ILE A 54 13.92 -28.15 -15.00
CA ILE A 54 14.66 -29.41 -15.14
C ILE A 54 14.77 -29.74 -16.64
N ASN A 55 16.01 -29.89 -17.13
CA ASN A 55 16.28 -30.21 -18.55
C ASN A 55 15.56 -29.26 -19.53
N GLY A 56 15.59 -27.95 -19.26
CA GLY A 56 14.98 -26.92 -20.11
C GLY A 56 13.45 -26.83 -20.06
N ASN A 57 12.80 -27.57 -19.15
CA ASN A 57 11.35 -27.55 -18.99
C ASN A 57 10.95 -27.37 -17.52
N TRP A 58 9.73 -26.89 -17.26
CA TRP A 58 9.20 -26.87 -15.89
C TRP A 58 9.16 -28.28 -15.29
N TRP A 59 9.54 -28.42 -14.02
CA TRP A 59 9.52 -29.70 -13.29
C TRP A 59 8.15 -30.40 -13.36
N LEU A 60 7.08 -29.61 -13.43
CA LEU A 60 5.70 -30.06 -13.51
C LEU A 60 5.27 -30.58 -14.88
N SER A 61 6.07 -30.38 -15.94
CA SER A 61 5.75 -30.85 -17.30
C SER A 61 5.54 -32.36 -17.36
N GLY A 62 6.34 -33.13 -16.60
CA GLY A 62 6.20 -34.58 -16.49
C GLY A 62 5.06 -35.07 -15.58
N MET A 63 4.46 -34.19 -14.77
CA MET A 63 3.44 -34.58 -13.79
C MET A 63 2.12 -34.93 -14.48
N ARG A 64 1.66 -36.17 -14.27
CA ARG A 64 0.35 -36.66 -14.73
C ARG A 64 -0.65 -36.60 -13.56
N THR A 65 -1.15 -35.40 -13.27
CA THR A 65 -2.10 -35.15 -12.17
C THR A 65 -3.36 -34.45 -12.66
N ARG A 66 -4.48 -34.73 -12.00
CA ARG A 66 -5.77 -34.02 -12.16
C ARG A 66 -5.98 -32.94 -11.10
N ASN A 67 -4.98 -32.67 -10.27
CA ASN A 67 -5.09 -31.62 -9.27
C ASN A 67 -5.24 -30.24 -9.96
N PRO A 68 -6.28 -29.46 -9.63
CA PRO A 68 -6.57 -28.19 -10.30
C PRO A 68 -5.45 -27.15 -10.11
N LEU A 69 -4.72 -27.15 -8.99
CA LEU A 69 -3.63 -26.20 -8.74
C LEU A 69 -2.43 -26.46 -9.66
N VAL A 70 -2.07 -27.73 -9.86
CA VAL A 70 -0.97 -28.08 -10.78
C VAL A 70 -1.36 -27.78 -12.23
N GLN A 71 -2.64 -28.00 -12.58
CA GLN A 71 -3.15 -27.58 -13.88
C GLN A 71 -3.11 -26.06 -14.03
N LEU A 72 -3.53 -25.31 -13.01
CA LEU A 72 -3.46 -23.84 -13.02
C LEU A 72 -2.02 -23.37 -13.24
N LEU A 73 -1.05 -23.90 -12.50
CA LEU A 73 0.37 -23.59 -12.68
C LEU A 73 0.83 -23.85 -14.12
N LYS A 74 0.49 -25.02 -14.70
CA LYS A 74 0.82 -25.34 -16.10
C LYS A 74 0.29 -24.30 -17.11
N HIS A 75 -0.87 -23.70 -16.86
CA HIS A 75 -1.45 -22.70 -17.75
C HIS A 75 -0.90 -21.29 -17.50
N CYS A 76 -0.43 -21.00 -16.29
CA CYS A 76 0.04 -19.67 -15.89
C CYS A 76 1.52 -19.42 -16.21
N LEU A 77 2.33 -20.49 -16.29
CA LEU A 77 3.76 -20.37 -16.47
C LEU A 77 4.13 -20.09 -17.94
N PRO A 78 5.10 -19.17 -18.19
CA PRO A 78 5.61 -18.92 -19.54
C PRO A 78 6.45 -20.09 -20.06
N ALA A 79 6.98 -19.99 -21.28
CA ALA A 79 7.96 -20.96 -21.77
C ALA A 79 9.22 -20.96 -20.87
N ALA A 80 9.71 -22.15 -20.50
CA ALA A 80 10.87 -22.30 -19.61
C ALA A 80 12.22 -22.11 -20.33
N GLU A 81 12.29 -22.44 -21.62
CA GLU A 81 13.54 -22.45 -22.40
C GLU A 81 14.27 -21.10 -22.43
N PRO A 82 13.60 -19.93 -22.58
CA PRO A 82 14.27 -18.63 -22.52
C PRO A 82 14.89 -18.33 -21.17
N ILE A 83 14.27 -18.79 -20.08
CA ILE A 83 14.78 -18.59 -18.71
C ILE A 83 15.97 -19.52 -18.47
N ALA A 84 15.84 -20.79 -18.88
CA ALA A 84 16.86 -21.82 -18.70
C ALA A 84 18.19 -21.51 -19.41
N THR A 85 18.14 -20.73 -20.49
CA THR A 85 19.30 -20.39 -21.32
C THR A 85 19.79 -18.95 -21.10
N SER A 86 19.13 -18.19 -20.21
CA SER A 86 19.48 -16.81 -19.94
C SER A 86 20.75 -16.70 -19.11
N GLU A 87 21.70 -15.92 -19.59
CA GLU A 87 22.91 -15.54 -18.85
C GLU A 87 22.76 -14.20 -18.11
N THR A 88 21.57 -13.60 -18.16
CA THR A 88 21.29 -12.32 -17.50
C THR A 88 20.78 -12.54 -16.08
N ASP A 89 21.16 -11.66 -15.15
CA ASP A 89 20.65 -11.71 -13.79
C ASP A 89 19.17 -11.29 -13.74
N ASP A 90 18.44 -11.80 -12.73
CA ASP A 90 17.07 -11.33 -12.47
C ASP A 90 17.07 -9.88 -12.02
N ASN A 91 16.04 -9.16 -12.43
CA ASN A 91 15.98 -7.73 -12.26
C ASN A 91 14.70 -7.30 -11.53
N PHE A 92 14.87 -6.62 -10.40
CA PHE A 92 13.75 -6.20 -9.54
C PHE A 92 13.42 -4.73 -9.77
N ALA A 93 12.23 -4.47 -10.28
CA ALA A 93 11.75 -3.14 -10.58
C ALA A 93 10.55 -2.76 -9.69
N TRP A 94 10.38 -1.46 -9.48
CA TRP A 94 9.26 -0.90 -8.75
C TRP A 94 8.13 -0.50 -9.70
N LYS A 95 6.94 -1.05 -9.51
CA LYS A 95 5.73 -0.78 -10.30
C LYS A 95 4.65 -0.11 -9.45
N VAL A 96 4.14 1.04 -9.90
CA VAL A 96 3.06 1.79 -9.22
C VAL A 96 1.79 1.75 -10.06
N GLY A 97 0.77 1.01 -9.59
CA GLY A 97 -0.48 0.85 -10.33
C GLY A 97 -0.26 0.29 -11.74
N GLU A 98 -0.82 0.95 -12.75
CA GLU A 98 -0.69 0.59 -14.18
C GLU A 98 0.54 1.18 -14.86
N GLN A 99 1.42 1.87 -14.13
CA GLN A 99 2.63 2.45 -14.71
C GLN A 99 3.65 1.36 -15.07
N ALA A 100 4.53 1.67 -16.01
CA ALA A 100 5.66 0.79 -16.34
C ALA A 100 6.58 0.62 -15.10
N PRO A 101 7.17 -0.57 -14.89
CA PRO A 101 8.16 -0.78 -13.83
C PRO A 101 9.38 0.13 -14.01
N VAL A 102 9.92 0.63 -12.89
CA VAL A 102 11.07 1.54 -12.87
C VAL A 102 12.14 0.99 -11.94
N GLN A 103 13.40 1.02 -12.37
CA GLN A 103 14.55 0.51 -11.61
C GLN A 103 14.88 1.34 -10.37
N LYS A 104 14.62 2.64 -10.43
CA LYS A 104 14.81 3.55 -9.29
C LYS A 104 13.48 3.74 -8.60
N PHE A 105 13.48 3.59 -7.28
CA PHE A 105 12.31 3.80 -6.45
C PHE A 105 11.68 5.20 -6.68
N PRO A 106 10.48 5.29 -7.28
CA PRO A 106 9.87 6.56 -7.63
C PRO A 106 9.12 7.14 -6.43
N THR A 107 9.84 7.74 -5.48
CA THR A 107 9.29 8.18 -4.17
C THR A 107 8.03 9.04 -4.29
N SER A 108 8.02 10.02 -5.21
CA SER A 108 6.87 10.92 -5.39
C SER A 108 5.64 10.19 -5.94
N ALA A 109 5.80 9.33 -6.94
CA ALA A 109 4.72 8.56 -7.53
C ALA A 109 4.17 7.54 -6.53
N THR A 110 5.04 6.82 -5.82
CA THR A 110 4.65 5.88 -4.78
C THR A 110 3.87 6.58 -3.66
N TRP A 111 4.32 7.77 -3.23
CA TRP A 111 3.60 8.56 -2.23
C TRP A 111 2.20 8.96 -2.70
N GLN A 112 2.09 9.49 -3.92
CA GLN A 112 0.79 9.90 -4.49
C GLN A 112 -0.17 8.73 -4.65
N PHE A 113 0.33 7.54 -4.98
CA PHE A 113 -0.49 6.33 -5.07
C PHE A 113 -0.97 5.83 -3.70
N LEU A 114 -0.09 5.83 -2.69
CA LEU A 114 -0.46 5.44 -1.33
C LEU A 114 -1.40 6.44 -0.66
N TYR A 115 -1.27 7.72 -1.00
CA TYR A 115 -2.04 8.82 -0.43
C TYR A 115 -2.69 9.64 -1.55
N PRO A 116 -3.75 9.10 -2.19
CA PRO A 116 -4.45 9.82 -3.23
C PRO A 116 -4.96 11.15 -2.69
N LEU A 117 -4.84 12.20 -3.51
CA LEU A 117 -5.31 13.52 -3.15
C LEU A 117 -6.82 13.48 -2.90
N GLY A 118 -7.23 13.83 -1.69
CA GLY A 118 -8.65 13.97 -1.35
C GLY A 118 -9.30 15.15 -2.07
N GLN A 119 -10.63 15.23 -1.97
CA GLN A 119 -11.37 16.35 -2.53
C GLN A 119 -10.87 17.68 -1.96
N GLN A 120 -10.57 18.62 -2.86
CA GLN A 120 -10.18 19.96 -2.49
C GLN A 120 -11.36 20.67 -1.82
N VAL A 121 -11.18 21.06 -0.57
CA VAL A 121 -12.19 21.79 0.21
C VAL A 121 -12.26 23.24 -0.23
N SER A 122 -13.46 23.82 -0.33
CA SER A 122 -13.68 25.20 -0.81
C SER A 122 -12.96 26.26 0.05
N TRP A 123 -12.76 25.98 1.33
CA TRP A 123 -12.15 26.90 2.31
C TRP A 123 -10.61 26.88 2.32
N HIS A 124 -9.94 26.03 1.53
CA HIS A 124 -8.48 25.87 1.63
C HIS A 124 -7.71 27.17 1.31
N LYS A 125 -8.19 28.00 0.38
CA LYS A 125 -7.52 29.26 -0.01
C LYS A 125 -7.59 30.31 1.09
N GLN A 126 -8.62 30.27 1.91
CA GLN A 126 -8.83 31.17 3.05
C GLN A 126 -7.84 30.87 4.19
N VAL A 127 -7.36 29.63 4.25
CA VAL A 127 -6.40 29.17 5.26
C VAL A 127 -4.96 29.28 4.74
N TRP A 128 -4.72 28.86 3.49
CA TRP A 128 -3.38 28.70 2.92
C TRP A 128 -3.12 29.68 1.76
N PHE A 129 -3.22 30.99 2.02
CA PHE A 129 -2.93 32.05 1.04
C PHE A 129 -1.49 32.56 1.13
N ALA A 130 -0.99 33.23 0.09
CA ALA A 130 0.35 33.82 0.11
C ALA A 130 0.44 34.90 1.20
N GLY A 131 1.46 34.82 2.07
CA GLY A 131 1.63 35.76 3.20
C GLY A 131 0.79 35.42 4.45
N HIS A 132 0.16 34.24 4.51
CA HIS A 132 -0.50 33.80 5.74
C HIS A 132 0.48 33.68 6.90
N ILE A 133 0.01 33.98 8.12
CA ILE A 133 0.77 33.74 9.34
C ILE A 133 0.60 32.27 9.73
N PRO A 134 1.68 31.46 9.80
CA PRO A 134 1.56 30.01 10.01
C PRO A 134 0.77 29.62 11.25
N LYS A 135 0.94 30.35 12.37
CA LYS A 135 0.19 30.13 13.61
C LYS A 135 -1.32 30.27 13.42
N HIS A 136 -1.76 31.32 12.70
CA HIS A 136 -3.18 31.57 12.46
C HIS A 136 -3.75 30.56 11.45
N ALA A 137 -3.03 30.26 10.37
CA ALA A 137 -3.44 29.26 9.40
C ALA A 137 -3.63 27.88 10.04
N PHE A 138 -2.68 27.44 10.86
CA PHE A 138 -2.78 26.17 11.58
C PHE A 138 -3.98 26.13 12.52
N PHE A 139 -4.19 27.21 13.28
CA PHE A 139 -5.32 27.30 14.21
C PHE A 139 -6.67 27.27 13.48
N THR A 140 -6.81 28.05 12.40
CA THR A 140 -8.02 28.06 11.55
C THR A 140 -8.26 26.70 10.90
N TRP A 141 -7.21 26.05 10.39
CA TRP A 141 -7.30 24.70 9.80
C TRP A 141 -7.84 23.66 10.80
N ILE A 142 -7.34 23.68 12.04
CA ILE A 142 -7.84 22.82 13.12
C ILE A 142 -9.29 23.16 13.47
N ASN A 143 -9.61 24.45 13.56
CA ASN A 143 -10.94 24.94 13.89
C ASN A 143 -12.00 24.45 12.89
N VAL A 144 -11.75 24.66 11.58
CA VAL A 144 -12.65 24.27 10.49
C VAL A 144 -12.84 22.76 10.42
N ARG A 145 -11.84 21.97 10.84
CA ARG A 145 -11.94 20.50 10.91
C ARG A 145 -12.61 19.98 12.18
N HIS A 146 -13.13 20.86 13.05
CA HIS A 146 -13.64 20.52 14.38
C HIS A 146 -12.60 19.75 15.22
N ARG A 147 -11.31 20.08 15.03
CA ARG A 147 -10.20 19.40 15.69
C ARG A 147 -9.60 20.17 16.86
N LEU A 148 -10.21 21.27 17.28
CA LEU A 148 -9.77 22.03 18.45
C LEU A 148 -10.09 21.26 19.74
N PRO A 149 -9.19 21.18 20.73
CA PRO A 149 -9.42 20.46 21.98
C PRO A 149 -10.28 21.29 22.95
N THR A 150 -11.52 21.60 22.57
CA THR A 150 -12.46 22.24 23.50
C THR A 150 -12.92 21.25 24.56
N ARG A 151 -13.36 21.74 25.73
CA ARG A 151 -13.85 20.85 26.81
C ARG A 151 -14.94 19.90 26.34
N TYR A 152 -15.86 20.37 25.51
CA TYR A 152 -16.89 19.52 24.89
C TYR A 152 -16.29 18.31 24.16
N ARG A 153 -15.20 18.50 23.39
CA ARG A 153 -14.55 17.43 22.63
C ARG A 153 -13.64 16.55 23.49
N LEU A 154 -12.96 17.13 24.48
CA LEU A 154 -12.16 16.35 25.42
C LEU A 154 -13.04 15.38 26.24
N ARG A 155 -14.27 15.77 26.59
CA ARG A 155 -15.23 14.87 27.23
C ARG A 155 -15.64 13.69 26.35
N SER A 156 -15.75 13.88 25.04
CA SER A 156 -16.05 12.75 24.13
C SER A 156 -14.90 11.74 24.03
N TRP A 157 -13.69 12.11 24.48
CA TRP A 157 -12.57 11.19 24.66
C TRP A 157 -12.54 10.51 26.04
N GLY A 158 -13.55 10.74 26.89
CA GLY A 158 -13.68 10.13 28.21
C GLY A 158 -13.04 10.90 29.37
N LEU A 159 -12.51 12.11 29.11
CA LEU A 159 -11.95 12.94 30.18
C LEU A 159 -13.05 13.47 31.11
N GLN A 160 -12.85 13.29 32.41
CA GLN A 160 -13.75 13.80 33.47
C GLN A 160 -13.44 15.26 33.77
N ILE A 161 -13.82 16.14 32.85
CA ILE A 161 -13.66 17.59 32.98
C ILE A 161 -15.01 18.31 32.90
N PRO A 162 -15.16 19.50 33.53
CA PRO A 162 -16.36 20.31 33.40
C PRO A 162 -16.63 20.65 31.92
N ALA A 163 -17.91 20.64 31.52
CA ALA A 163 -18.32 20.96 30.15
C ALA A 163 -18.29 22.47 29.85
N VAL A 164 -18.41 23.28 30.91
CA VAL A 164 -18.59 24.72 30.84
C VAL A 164 -17.38 25.45 30.28
N CYS A 165 -17.61 26.53 29.54
CA CYS A 165 -16.62 27.44 28.98
C CYS A 165 -15.77 28.08 30.07
N VAL A 166 -14.44 28.07 29.89
CA VAL A 166 -13.50 28.73 30.83
C VAL A 166 -13.74 30.23 30.94
N LEU A 167 -14.19 30.88 29.86
CA LEU A 167 -14.28 32.33 29.80
C LEU A 167 -15.52 32.86 30.52
N CYS A 168 -16.71 32.37 30.15
CA CYS A 168 -17.96 32.87 30.73
C CYS A 168 -18.54 31.99 31.85
N SER A 169 -18.11 30.74 31.99
CA SER A 169 -18.65 29.76 32.94
C SER A 169 -20.17 29.51 32.87
N THR A 170 -20.85 29.93 31.80
CA THR A 170 -22.33 29.86 31.68
C THR A 170 -22.82 28.84 30.66
N HIS A 171 -22.07 28.59 29.58
CA HIS A 171 -22.45 27.68 28.50
C HIS A 171 -21.36 26.64 28.28
N ASP A 172 -21.68 25.55 27.58
CA ASP A 172 -20.68 24.53 27.20
C ASP A 172 -19.60 25.09 26.29
N GLU A 173 -18.35 24.67 26.51
CA GLU A 173 -17.21 25.06 25.69
C GLU A 173 -17.22 24.34 24.34
N THR A 174 -18.10 24.79 23.47
CA THR A 174 -18.12 24.39 22.06
C THR A 174 -17.30 25.35 21.22
N ARG A 175 -16.90 24.92 20.02
CA ARG A 175 -16.25 25.80 19.03
C ARG A 175 -17.13 27.00 18.69
N GLN A 176 -18.44 26.79 18.52
CA GLN A 176 -19.36 27.87 18.15
C GLN A 176 -19.42 28.90 19.28
N HIS A 177 -19.57 28.44 20.52
CA HIS A 177 -19.57 29.31 21.67
C HIS A 177 -18.23 30.06 21.84
N LEU A 178 -17.09 29.36 21.77
CA LEU A 178 -15.76 29.94 22.00
C LEU A 178 -15.36 31.04 21.00
N PHE A 179 -15.92 31.06 19.78
CA PHE A 179 -15.56 32.04 18.75
C PHE A 179 -16.67 33.01 18.34
N PHE A 180 -17.94 32.69 18.63
CA PHE A 180 -19.06 33.45 18.06
C PHE A 180 -20.14 33.79 19.08
N ASP A 181 -20.41 32.92 20.07
CA ASP A 181 -21.54 33.14 20.98
C ASP A 181 -21.12 33.60 22.38
N CYS A 182 -19.85 33.45 22.78
CA CYS A 182 -19.38 33.84 24.10
C CYS A 182 -19.23 35.36 24.18
N THR A 183 -19.65 35.94 25.31
CA THR A 183 -19.56 37.39 25.57
C THR A 183 -18.12 37.90 25.70
N PHE A 184 -17.13 37.00 25.77
CA PHE A 184 -15.71 37.29 25.95
C PHE A 184 -14.85 36.89 24.74
N SER A 185 -15.47 36.47 23.63
CA SER A 185 -14.80 36.06 22.39
C SER A 185 -14.33 37.24 21.55
#